data_AF-A0A7L3FZF4-F1
#
_entry.id   AF-A0A7L3FZF4-F1
#
_cell.length_a   1.000
_cell.length_b   1.000
_cell.length_c   1.000
_cell.angle_alpha   90.00
_cell.angle_beta   90.00
_cell.angle_gamma   90.00
#
_symmetry.space_group_name_H-M   'P 1'
#
loop_
_entity.id
_entity.type
_entity.pdbx_description
1 polymer ?
#
loop_
_entity_poly.entity_id
_entity_poly.type
_entity_poly.pdbx_seq_one_letter_code
_entity_poly.pdbx_strand_id
1 'polypeptide(L)'
;PVCQQSPFHFHVERQSSLETLVEVLVSVLQANGWHETSLVFCHPWDISGFLSLWTRRSQLFLRTVLDLSYLDEAGAAPYLRQHGKRFETLSSPVLVLGCDMRRARLVFQAAEESGLLPQELRWMLGSPLSAGELQTEGLPLGLLAFGEANRPPLELFVQDAVELVSRAVASATRVRPDPALLQTVLNCHDRHRAGGESSGLFLSRFLANTSFHGRTGLLRVENMTLLRPEQQLRVWSLRRDSQGEPTWVTVGTWQHGELEMEEGAWRSQRRHKSPGEGAGGARMQLRVVTLVEHPFVFTREADEDGSCPAGQLCLDPGTNDSAVLDALFEELSAGNGSVPRAYKKCCYGYCIDLLEKLAEDVPFDFELYIVGDGKYGAWKNGRWTGLVGDLLSGTAHMAVTSFSINSARSKVIDFTSPFFSTSLGILVRTKDTASPIGAFMWPLHWTMWVGIFVALHTTALFLTLYEWKSPYGMTPHGRNRMKIFSYSSALNLCYAILFGRTVSSKTPKCCTGRFLMNLWAIFCLLVLSSYTANLAAVMVGDKTFEELSGIHDPKLHHPSQGFRFGTVWESSAEEYIKKSFPEMHEYLRRYNVPTTPAGVTMLK
;
A
#
# COMPACT_ATOMS: atom_id res chain seq x y z
N PRO A 1 7.99 55.76 -10.44
CA PRO A 1 9.45 55.99 -10.50
C PRO A 1 10.20 54.86 -9.78
N VAL A 2 10.41 53.76 -10.50
CA VAL A 2 11.18 52.62 -10.01
C VAL A 2 12.66 53.03 -10.04
N CYS A 3 13.29 53.11 -8.86
CA CYS A 3 14.74 53.30 -8.75
C CYS A 3 15.44 52.30 -9.70
N GLN A 4 16.41 52.79 -10.48
CA GLN A 4 17.31 51.93 -11.26
C GLN A 4 17.79 50.78 -10.38
N GLN A 5 17.54 49.54 -10.80
CA GLN A 5 17.95 48.33 -10.08
C GLN A 5 19.46 48.39 -9.85
N SER A 6 19.86 48.55 -8.59
CA SER A 6 21.26 48.52 -8.21
C SER A 6 21.78 47.09 -8.41
N PRO A 7 22.89 46.88 -9.13
CA PRO A 7 23.51 45.55 -9.29
C PRO A 7 24.06 44.98 -7.96
N PHE A 8 23.87 45.69 -6.84
CA PHE A 8 24.29 45.31 -5.50
C PHE A 8 23.15 44.80 -4.62
N HIS A 9 21.92 44.74 -5.13
CA HIS A 9 20.78 44.33 -4.35
C HIS A 9 20.36 42.91 -4.74
N PHE A 10 20.77 41.93 -3.93
CA PHE A 10 20.38 40.53 -4.13
C PHE A 10 19.18 40.18 -3.25
N HIS A 11 18.18 39.55 -3.86
CA HIS A 11 16.99 39.08 -3.18
C HIS A 11 16.91 37.55 -3.27
N VAL A 12 16.66 36.89 -2.15
CA VAL A 12 16.32 35.46 -2.15
C VAL A 12 14.80 35.34 -2.15
N GLU A 13 14.25 34.79 -3.22
CA GLU A 13 12.81 34.62 -3.37
C GLU A 13 12.37 33.40 -2.56
N ARG A 14 11.56 33.62 -1.50
CA ARG A 14 11.05 32.56 -0.63
C ARG A 14 9.65 32.06 -1.04
N GLN A 15 8.92 32.85 -1.80
CA GLN A 15 7.58 32.52 -2.29
C GLN A 15 7.61 32.35 -3.80
N SER A 16 6.73 31.53 -4.35
CA SER A 16 6.60 31.40 -5.81
C SER A 16 6.23 32.74 -6.43
N SER A 17 6.93 33.09 -7.52
CA SER A 17 6.63 34.28 -8.29
C SER A 17 5.25 34.16 -8.96
N LEU A 18 4.68 35.30 -9.36
CA LEU A 18 3.44 35.33 -10.12
C LEU A 18 3.53 34.56 -11.45
N GLU A 19 4.72 34.53 -12.07
CA GLU A 19 4.97 33.77 -13.30
C GLU A 19 4.89 32.27 -13.05
N THR A 20 5.56 31.79 -12.00
CA THR A 20 5.54 30.38 -11.57
C THR A 20 4.11 29.94 -11.26
N LEU A 21 3.33 30.79 -10.61
CA LEU A 21 1.92 30.52 -10.30
C LEU A 21 1.10 30.32 -11.59
N VAL A 22 1.25 31.20 -12.58
CA VAL A 22 0.56 31.06 -13.88
C VAL A 22 0.99 29.78 -14.59
N GLU A 23 2.28 29.46 -14.60
CA GLU A 23 2.80 28.26 -15.26
C GLU A 23 2.23 26.97 -14.66
N VAL A 24 2.17 26.86 -13.34
CA VAL A 24 1.60 25.69 -12.64
C VAL A 24 0.11 25.56 -12.96
N LEU A 25 -0.64 26.67 -12.87
CA LEU A 25 -2.07 26.67 -13.19
C LEU A 25 -2.32 26.21 -14.62
N VAL A 26 -1.61 26.79 -15.59
CA VAL A 26 -1.73 26.42 -17.00
C VAL A 26 -1.37 24.95 -17.22
N SER A 27 -0.30 24.47 -16.59
CA SER A 27 0.12 23.06 -16.68
C SER A 27 -0.98 22.11 -16.17
N VAL A 28 -1.61 22.44 -15.04
CA VAL A 28 -2.71 21.64 -14.46
C VAL A 28 -3.96 21.68 -15.34
N LEU A 29 -4.33 22.84 -15.88
CA LEU A 29 -5.50 22.97 -16.78
C LEU A 29 -5.28 22.20 -18.09
N GLN A 30 -4.09 22.33 -18.69
CA GLN A 30 -3.71 21.62 -19.92
C GLN A 30 -3.67 20.10 -19.69
N ALA A 31 -3.13 19.63 -18.55
CA ALA A 31 -3.12 18.21 -18.19
C ALA A 31 -4.54 17.63 -18.03
N ASN A 32 -5.54 18.46 -17.69
CA ASN A 32 -6.95 18.07 -17.66
C ASN A 32 -7.65 18.17 -19.02
N GLY A 33 -7.06 18.82 -20.03
CA GLY A 33 -7.73 19.15 -21.28
C GLY A 33 -8.77 20.27 -21.15
N TRP A 34 -8.62 21.16 -20.16
CA TRP A 34 -9.51 22.32 -20.00
C TRP A 34 -8.98 23.47 -20.83
N HIS A 35 -9.78 23.92 -21.79
CA HIS A 35 -9.44 25.00 -22.73
C HIS A 35 -10.07 26.35 -22.35
N GLU A 36 -11.08 26.33 -21.47
CA GLU A 36 -11.75 27.52 -20.92
C GLU A 36 -11.67 27.50 -19.39
N THR A 37 -11.75 28.66 -18.74
CA THR A 37 -11.85 28.74 -17.27
C THR A 37 -12.49 30.05 -16.80
N SER A 38 -13.07 30.01 -15.60
CA SER A 38 -13.58 31.18 -14.87
C SER A 38 -12.68 31.52 -13.68
N LEU A 39 -12.46 32.80 -13.41
CA LEU A 39 -11.60 33.27 -12.31
C LEU A 39 -12.43 33.96 -11.22
N VAL A 40 -12.11 33.69 -9.95
CA VAL A 40 -12.67 34.36 -8.78
C VAL A 40 -11.54 34.92 -7.92
N PHE A 41 -11.57 36.21 -7.60
CA PHE A 41 -10.53 36.90 -6.80
C PHE A 41 -11.05 37.34 -5.43
N CYS A 42 -10.41 36.98 -4.32
CA CYS A 42 -10.86 37.40 -2.97
C CYS A 42 -10.02 38.47 -2.25
N HIS A 43 -8.85 38.83 -2.79
CA HIS A 43 -7.95 39.77 -2.12
C HIS A 43 -7.39 40.78 -3.13
N PRO A 44 -7.14 42.05 -2.73
CA PRO A 44 -6.50 43.04 -3.58
C PRO A 44 -5.05 42.63 -3.84
N TRP A 45 -4.85 41.90 -4.93
CA TRP A 45 -3.56 41.59 -5.52
C TRP A 45 -3.39 42.43 -6.81
N ASP A 46 -2.25 42.34 -7.48
CA ASP A 46 -2.08 42.93 -8.81
C ASP A 46 -2.87 42.14 -9.87
N ILE A 47 -4.21 42.28 -9.82
CA ILE A 47 -5.17 41.65 -10.75
C ILE A 47 -4.77 41.96 -12.19
N SER A 48 -4.43 43.23 -12.46
CA SER A 48 -3.98 43.71 -13.77
C SER A 48 -2.73 43.00 -14.27
N GLY A 49 -1.71 42.89 -13.41
CA GLY A 49 -0.47 42.20 -13.71
C GLY A 49 -0.70 40.73 -14.01
N PHE A 50 -1.50 40.04 -13.20
CA PHE A 50 -1.81 38.65 -13.46
C PHE A 50 -2.61 38.43 -14.75
N LEU A 51 -3.68 39.20 -14.98
CA LEU A 51 -4.48 39.05 -16.20
C LEU A 51 -3.62 39.30 -17.45
N SER A 52 -2.66 40.23 -17.38
CA SER A 52 -1.71 40.46 -18.46
C SER A 52 -0.76 39.28 -18.70
N LEU A 53 -0.25 38.66 -17.63
CA LEU A 53 0.60 37.46 -17.71
C LEU A 53 -0.18 36.23 -18.18
N TRP A 54 -1.40 36.05 -17.67
CA TRP A 54 -2.32 34.98 -18.06
C TRP A 54 -2.60 35.01 -19.56
N THR A 55 -2.99 36.19 -20.07
CA THR A 55 -3.29 36.39 -21.49
C THR A 55 -2.06 36.12 -22.36
N ARG A 56 -0.86 36.48 -21.86
CA ARG A 56 0.39 36.29 -22.59
C ARG A 56 0.87 34.83 -22.62
N ARG A 57 0.65 34.06 -21.55
CA ARG A 57 1.26 32.72 -21.37
C ARG A 57 0.31 31.53 -21.51
N SER A 58 -0.96 31.65 -21.14
CA SER A 58 -1.86 30.48 -21.05
C SER A 58 -2.39 29.99 -22.40
N GLN A 59 -2.67 30.92 -23.33
CA GLN A 59 -3.50 30.68 -24.53
C GLN A 59 -4.90 30.09 -24.24
N LEU A 60 -5.33 30.05 -22.98
CA LEU A 60 -6.63 29.52 -22.54
C LEU A 60 -7.70 30.61 -22.57
N PHE A 61 -8.94 30.24 -22.89
CA PHE A 61 -10.05 31.20 -22.97
C PHE A 61 -10.58 31.53 -21.57
N LEU A 62 -10.60 32.80 -21.22
CA LEU A 62 -11.22 33.28 -19.98
C LEU A 62 -12.67 33.66 -20.24
N ARG A 63 -13.61 32.91 -19.65
CA ARG A 63 -15.05 33.12 -19.88
C ARG A 63 -15.61 34.22 -18.99
N THR A 64 -15.37 34.09 -17.68
CA THR A 64 -15.90 35.01 -16.68
C THR A 64 -14.85 35.30 -15.60
N VAL A 65 -14.80 36.57 -15.17
CA VAL A 65 -13.95 37.03 -14.08
C VAL A 65 -14.84 37.67 -13.02
N LEU A 66 -14.83 37.11 -11.81
CA LEU A 66 -15.55 37.63 -10.66
C LEU A 66 -14.54 38.18 -9.66
N ASP A 67 -14.52 39.50 -9.53
CA ASP A 67 -13.72 40.17 -8.52
C ASP A 67 -14.55 40.33 -7.23
N LEU A 68 -14.05 39.80 -6.11
CA LEU A 68 -14.60 39.91 -4.76
C LEU A 68 -13.63 40.63 -3.81
N SER A 69 -12.53 41.18 -4.33
CA SER A 69 -11.46 41.81 -3.54
C SER A 69 -11.89 43.02 -2.71
N TYR A 70 -13.00 43.67 -3.10
CA TYR A 70 -13.56 44.85 -2.43
C TYR A 70 -14.49 44.53 -1.25
N LEU A 71 -14.69 43.25 -0.90
CA LEU A 71 -15.61 42.83 0.16
C LEU A 71 -14.84 42.37 1.40
N ASP A 72 -15.19 42.97 2.55
CA ASP A 72 -14.77 42.47 3.86
C ASP A 72 -15.47 41.14 4.20
N GLU A 73 -14.91 40.35 5.12
CA GLU A 73 -15.44 39.02 5.50
C GLU A 73 -16.90 39.05 5.96
N ALA A 74 -17.30 40.10 6.67
CA ALA A 74 -18.68 40.29 7.11
C ALA A 74 -19.65 40.71 5.98
N GLY A 75 -19.12 41.31 4.90
CA GLY A 75 -19.88 41.76 3.74
C GLY A 75 -19.93 40.74 2.60
N ALA A 76 -18.98 39.80 2.54
CA ALA A 76 -18.89 38.80 1.49
C ALA A 76 -20.09 37.85 1.48
N ALA A 77 -20.47 37.28 2.63
CA ALA A 77 -21.59 36.34 2.72
C ALA A 77 -22.95 36.93 2.24
N PRO A 78 -23.40 38.11 2.72
CA PRO A 78 -24.64 38.72 2.22
C PRO A 78 -24.55 39.17 0.75
N TYR A 79 -23.38 39.65 0.30
CA TYR A 79 -23.19 40.06 -1.10
C TYR A 79 -23.30 38.87 -2.07
N LEU A 80 -22.65 37.75 -1.75
CA LEU A 80 -22.66 36.54 -2.58
C LEU A 80 -24.07 35.94 -2.66
N ARG A 81 -24.82 35.94 -1.55
CA ARG A 81 -26.25 35.54 -1.54
C ARG A 81 -27.13 36.44 -2.40
N GLN A 82 -26.92 37.76 -2.33
CA GLN A 82 -27.72 38.72 -3.09
C GLN A 82 -27.42 38.69 -4.60
N HIS A 83 -26.20 38.30 -4.99
CA HIS A 83 -25.73 38.26 -6.38
C HIS A 83 -25.53 36.83 -6.91
N GLY A 84 -26.25 35.84 -6.35
CA GLY A 84 -26.17 34.41 -6.73
C GLY A 84 -26.27 34.15 -8.24
N LYS A 85 -27.06 34.96 -8.98
CA LYS A 85 -27.17 34.88 -10.45
C LYS A 85 -25.85 35.10 -11.21
N ARG A 86 -24.86 35.75 -10.61
CA ARG A 86 -23.51 35.86 -11.22
C ARG A 86 -22.74 34.55 -11.19
N PHE A 87 -23.10 33.62 -10.29
CA PHE A 87 -22.49 32.29 -10.29
C PHE A 87 -23.04 31.42 -11.42
N GLU A 88 -24.28 31.64 -11.88
CA GLU A 88 -24.85 30.94 -13.06
C GLU A 88 -24.05 31.19 -14.35
N THR A 89 -23.23 32.25 -14.41
CA THR A 89 -22.37 32.55 -15.57
C THR A 89 -20.98 31.94 -15.48
N LEU A 90 -20.66 31.25 -14.37
CA LEU A 90 -19.39 30.54 -14.23
C LEU A 90 -19.41 29.26 -15.08
N SER A 91 -18.27 28.99 -15.72
CA SER A 91 -18.03 27.74 -16.44
C SER A 91 -16.96 26.93 -15.74
N SER A 92 -17.13 25.61 -15.70
CA SER A 92 -16.11 24.69 -15.20
C SER A 92 -14.88 24.69 -16.13
N PRO A 93 -13.64 24.68 -15.61
CA PRO A 93 -13.23 24.79 -14.21
C PRO A 93 -13.23 26.24 -13.67
N VAL A 94 -13.51 26.39 -12.38
CA VAL A 94 -13.45 27.67 -11.65
C VAL A 94 -12.18 27.74 -10.79
N LEU A 95 -11.36 28.75 -11.04
CA LEU A 95 -10.13 29.05 -10.30
C LEU A 95 -10.38 30.12 -9.24
N VAL A 96 -10.08 29.78 -7.99
CA VAL A 96 -10.27 30.65 -6.83
C VAL A 96 -8.91 31.17 -6.38
N LEU A 97 -8.63 32.45 -6.64
CA LEU A 97 -7.33 33.09 -6.48
C LEU A 97 -7.33 34.12 -5.34
N GLY A 98 -6.25 34.13 -4.55
CA GLY A 98 -6.08 35.10 -3.46
C GLY A 98 -7.08 34.93 -2.32
N CYS A 99 -7.73 33.78 -2.19
CA CYS A 99 -8.63 33.46 -1.09
C CYS A 99 -7.89 32.61 -0.05
N ASP A 100 -8.00 32.98 1.23
CA ASP A 100 -7.66 32.07 2.32
C ASP A 100 -8.74 30.97 2.40
N MET A 101 -8.46 29.88 3.12
CA MET A 101 -9.39 28.74 3.19
C MET A 101 -10.74 29.10 3.78
N ARG A 102 -10.81 30.11 4.66
CA ARG A 102 -12.08 30.56 5.24
C ARG A 102 -12.95 31.27 4.20
N ARG A 103 -12.40 32.19 3.39
CA ARG A 103 -13.15 32.85 2.32
C ARG A 103 -13.49 31.90 1.18
N ALA A 104 -12.59 31.00 0.81
CA ALA A 104 -12.87 29.99 -0.21
C ALA A 104 -14.10 29.15 0.14
N ARG A 105 -14.24 28.73 1.42
CA ARG A 105 -15.44 28.05 1.92
C ARG A 105 -16.72 28.85 1.76
N LEU A 106 -16.70 30.15 2.05
CA LEU A 106 -17.87 31.02 1.85
C LEU A 106 -18.26 31.11 0.37
N VAL A 107 -17.29 31.11 -0.54
CA VAL A 107 -17.55 31.09 -1.99
C VAL A 107 -18.20 29.77 -2.40
N PHE A 108 -17.70 28.63 -1.89
CA PHE A 108 -18.28 27.31 -2.19
C PHE A 108 -19.71 27.17 -1.62
N GLN A 109 -19.94 27.61 -0.39
CA GLN A 109 -21.27 27.61 0.24
C GLN A 109 -22.26 28.51 -0.52
N ALA A 110 -21.82 29.70 -0.94
CA ALA A 110 -22.69 30.60 -1.70
C ALA A 110 -23.02 30.06 -3.10
N ALA A 111 -22.10 29.34 -3.74
CA ALA A 111 -22.36 28.67 -5.01
C ALA A 111 -23.40 27.55 -4.84
N GLU A 112 -23.28 26.75 -3.77
CA GLU A 112 -24.24 25.69 -3.43
C GLU A 112 -25.63 26.25 -3.10
N GLU A 113 -25.71 27.32 -2.28
CA GLU A 113 -26.97 28.02 -1.98
C GLU A 113 -27.63 28.62 -3.24
N SER A 114 -26.84 28.91 -4.29
CA SER A 114 -27.33 29.46 -5.57
C SER A 114 -27.79 28.40 -6.57
N GLY A 115 -27.80 27.12 -6.19
CA GLY A 115 -28.31 26.02 -7.02
C GLY A 115 -27.26 25.36 -7.93
N LEU A 116 -25.98 25.74 -7.82
CA LEU A 116 -24.89 25.03 -8.49
C LEU A 116 -24.41 23.92 -7.57
N LEU A 117 -24.71 22.68 -7.92
CA LEU A 117 -24.25 21.54 -7.14
C LEU A 117 -22.71 21.52 -7.16
N PRO A 118 -22.03 21.30 -6.02
CA PRO A 118 -20.56 21.31 -5.95
C PRO A 118 -19.87 20.28 -6.87
N GLN A 119 -20.63 19.31 -7.40
CA GLN A 119 -20.17 18.28 -8.33
C GLN A 119 -20.27 18.68 -9.82
N GLU A 120 -21.02 19.74 -10.15
CA GLU A 120 -21.19 20.23 -11.53
C GLU A 120 -20.03 21.12 -11.99
N LEU A 121 -19.42 21.87 -11.05
CA LEU A 121 -18.26 22.72 -11.32
C LEU A 121 -16.99 22.10 -10.74
N ARG A 122 -15.94 22.05 -11.55
CA ARG A 122 -14.60 21.65 -11.07
C ARG A 122 -13.91 22.85 -10.47
N TRP A 123 -13.59 22.77 -9.17
CA TRP A 123 -12.94 23.86 -8.44
C TRP A 123 -11.45 23.62 -8.30
N MET A 124 -10.67 24.71 -8.42
CA MET A 124 -9.24 24.69 -8.15
C MET A 124 -8.84 25.93 -7.35
N LEU A 125 -8.10 25.71 -6.26
CA LEU A 125 -7.48 26.76 -5.47
C LEU A 125 -6.22 27.23 -6.19
N GLY A 126 -6.20 28.51 -6.53
CA GLY A 126 -5.19 29.13 -7.38
C GLY A 126 -3.97 29.67 -6.64
N SER A 127 -3.97 29.62 -5.31
CA SER A 127 -2.86 30.10 -4.46
C SER A 127 -2.10 28.90 -3.86
N PRO A 128 -0.76 28.96 -3.78
CA PRO A 128 0.03 27.89 -3.19
C PRO A 128 -0.25 27.76 -1.68
N LEU A 129 -0.59 26.55 -1.23
CA LEU A 129 -0.88 26.23 0.16
C LEU A 129 0.24 25.40 0.80
N SER A 130 0.45 25.55 2.11
CA SER A 130 1.26 24.62 2.88
C SER A 130 0.44 23.40 3.30
N ALA A 131 1.11 22.26 3.56
CA ALA A 131 0.44 21.05 4.01
C ALA A 131 -0.39 21.25 5.30
N GLY A 132 -0.02 22.19 6.17
CA GLY A 132 -0.76 22.50 7.39
C GLY A 132 -2.02 23.36 7.19
N GLU A 133 -2.18 23.98 6.02
CA GLU A 133 -3.35 24.81 5.68
C GLU A 133 -4.47 24.02 4.99
N LEU A 134 -4.18 22.78 4.56
CA LEU A 134 -5.10 21.87 3.87
C LEU A 134 -6.14 21.28 4.84
N GLN A 135 -7.12 22.09 5.22
CA GLN A 135 -8.30 21.62 5.96
C GLN A 135 -9.22 20.82 5.02
N THR A 136 -10.08 19.96 5.58
CA THR A 136 -10.97 19.07 4.81
C THR A 136 -12.46 19.40 5.02
N GLU A 137 -12.80 20.06 6.12
CA GLU A 137 -14.19 20.41 6.46
C GLU A 137 -14.79 21.43 5.50
N GLY A 138 -16.03 21.20 5.04
CA GLY A 138 -16.81 22.15 4.25
C GLY A 138 -16.25 22.48 2.86
N LEU A 139 -15.41 21.61 2.29
CA LEU A 139 -14.83 21.75 0.96
C LEU A 139 -15.45 20.74 -0.02
N PRO A 140 -15.61 21.10 -1.31
CA PRO A 140 -16.16 20.20 -2.30
C PRO A 140 -15.19 19.06 -2.65
N LEU A 141 -15.71 17.86 -2.83
CA LEU A 141 -14.93 16.71 -3.30
C LEU A 141 -14.43 16.96 -4.74
N GLY A 142 -13.21 16.51 -5.03
CA GLY A 142 -12.57 16.75 -6.32
C GLY A 142 -11.89 18.13 -6.43
N LEU A 143 -11.95 18.97 -5.38
CA LEU A 143 -11.22 20.23 -5.29
C LEU A 143 -9.73 20.00 -5.51
N LEU A 144 -9.15 20.75 -6.44
CA LEU A 144 -7.71 20.75 -6.68
C LEU A 144 -7.04 21.87 -5.88
N ALA A 145 -5.90 21.56 -5.28
CA ALA A 145 -5.03 22.53 -4.64
C ALA A 145 -3.58 22.24 -5.05
N PHE A 146 -2.69 23.22 -4.91
CA PHE A 146 -1.28 22.98 -5.09
C PHE A 146 -0.47 23.76 -4.08
N GLY A 147 0.79 23.38 -3.88
CA GLY A 147 1.68 24.10 -3.00
C GLY A 147 2.91 23.30 -2.58
N GLU A 148 3.60 23.79 -1.56
CA GLU A 148 4.87 23.22 -1.09
C GLU A 148 4.59 22.22 0.03
N ALA A 149 4.95 20.95 -0.17
CA ALA A 149 4.75 19.91 0.85
C ALA A 149 5.59 20.16 2.10
N ASN A 150 6.84 20.60 1.92
CA ASN A 150 7.79 20.93 2.98
C ASN A 150 8.58 22.17 2.59
N ARG A 151 8.11 23.36 2.99
CA ARG A 151 8.89 24.59 2.80
C ARG A 151 10.15 24.54 3.67
N PRO A 152 11.35 24.76 3.12
CA PRO A 152 12.56 24.81 3.93
C PRO A 152 12.50 25.97 4.95
N PRO A 153 13.03 25.77 6.17
CA PRO A 153 13.08 26.82 7.17
C PRO A 153 14.11 27.89 6.79
N LEU A 154 14.00 29.09 7.38
CA LEU A 154 14.79 30.27 6.98
C LEU A 154 16.31 30.01 7.07
N GLU A 155 16.73 29.19 8.02
CA GLU A 155 18.11 28.84 8.30
C GLU A 155 18.79 28.19 7.08
N LEU A 156 18.08 27.37 6.31
CA LEU A 156 18.63 26.73 5.11
C LEU A 156 18.87 27.76 3.99
N PHE A 157 17.96 28.73 3.83
CA PHE A 157 18.17 29.83 2.88
C PHE A 157 19.36 30.70 3.26
N VAL A 158 19.58 30.94 4.56
CA VAL A 158 20.74 31.70 5.04
C VAL A 158 22.04 30.95 4.77
N GLN A 159 22.08 29.63 5.00
CA GLN A 159 23.24 28.81 4.68
C GLN A 159 23.58 28.86 3.19
N ASP A 160 22.57 28.71 2.35
CA ASP A 160 22.72 28.77 0.90
C ASP A 160 23.15 30.18 0.42
N ALA A 161 22.62 31.25 1.01
CA ALA A 161 23.07 32.61 0.70
C ALA A 161 24.54 32.85 1.08
N VAL A 162 24.98 32.35 2.23
CA VAL A 162 26.39 32.41 2.65
C VAL A 162 27.28 31.58 1.71
N GLU A 163 26.80 30.41 1.28
CA GLU A 163 27.53 29.58 0.33
C GLU A 163 27.69 30.26 -1.03
N LEU A 164 26.63 30.89 -1.56
CA LEU A 164 26.67 31.68 -2.79
C LEU A 164 27.75 32.76 -2.72
N VAL A 165 27.75 33.55 -1.65
CA VAL A 165 28.74 34.62 -1.44
C VAL A 165 30.15 34.03 -1.35
N SER A 166 30.33 32.95 -0.60
CA SER A 166 31.65 32.32 -0.44
C SER A 166 32.22 31.81 -1.77
N ARG A 167 31.38 31.17 -2.61
CA ARG A 167 31.76 30.66 -3.93
C ARG A 167 32.03 31.79 -4.91
N ALA A 168 31.22 32.84 -4.91
CA ALA A 168 31.42 34.01 -5.77
C ALA A 168 32.73 34.74 -5.43
N VAL A 169 33.00 34.98 -4.14
CA VAL A 169 34.27 35.58 -3.68
C VAL A 169 35.46 34.68 -4.02
N ALA A 170 35.36 33.37 -3.80
CA ALA A 170 36.41 32.42 -4.16
C ALA A 170 36.68 32.39 -5.67
N SER A 171 35.66 32.54 -6.52
CA SER A 171 35.83 32.64 -7.96
C SER A 171 36.44 33.99 -8.37
N ALA A 172 36.03 35.08 -7.72
CA ALA A 172 36.53 36.43 -8.01
C ALA A 172 38.02 36.57 -7.64
N THR A 173 38.43 36.02 -6.49
CA THR A 173 39.82 36.06 -6.02
C THR A 173 40.79 35.32 -6.94
N ARG A 174 40.34 34.20 -7.55
CA ARG A 174 41.14 33.47 -8.56
C ARG A 174 41.42 34.30 -9.81
N VAL A 175 40.53 35.23 -10.18
CA VAL A 175 40.69 36.07 -11.36
C VAL A 175 41.51 37.32 -11.04
N ARG A 176 41.10 38.08 -10.02
CA ARG A 176 41.87 39.23 -9.51
C ARG A 176 41.69 39.34 -8.00
N PRO A 177 42.75 39.11 -7.19
CA PRO A 177 42.64 39.15 -5.74
C PRO A 177 42.42 40.57 -5.20
N ASP A 178 43.03 41.58 -5.84
CA ASP A 178 42.99 42.97 -5.35
C ASP A 178 41.57 43.54 -5.23
N PRO A 179 40.70 43.53 -6.27
CA PRO A 179 39.33 43.99 -6.14
C PRO A 179 38.43 43.07 -5.31
N ALA A 180 38.80 41.80 -5.11
CA ALA A 180 37.97 40.80 -4.42
C ALA A 180 38.15 40.76 -2.90
N LEU A 181 39.33 41.14 -2.39
CA LEU A 181 39.69 41.05 -0.97
C LEU A 181 39.84 42.42 -0.28
N LEU A 182 39.47 43.51 -0.95
CA LEU A 182 39.53 44.86 -0.37
C LEU A 182 38.65 44.95 0.87
N GLN A 183 39.27 45.21 2.02
CA GLN A 183 38.57 45.65 3.24
C GLN A 183 38.05 47.07 3.02
N THR A 184 36.84 47.20 2.46
CA THR A 184 36.18 48.51 2.40
C THR A 184 35.64 48.86 3.79
N VAL A 185 36.50 49.36 4.67
CA VAL A 185 36.08 50.04 5.90
C VAL A 185 35.71 51.48 5.51
N LEU A 186 34.54 51.63 4.89
CA LEU A 186 34.02 52.93 4.46
C LEU A 186 32.85 53.33 5.35
N ASN A 187 32.86 54.59 5.80
CA ASN A 187 31.69 55.23 6.38
C ASN A 187 30.83 55.82 5.24
N CYS A 188 29.55 56.13 5.50
CA CYS A 188 28.65 56.70 4.48
C CYS A 188 29.05 58.11 3.98
N HIS A 189 30.09 58.73 4.55
CA HIS A 189 30.52 60.10 4.27
C HIS A 189 31.73 60.18 3.33
N ASP A 190 32.49 59.09 3.15
CA ASP A 190 33.66 59.07 2.28
C ASP A 190 33.26 58.89 0.80
N ARG A 191 33.45 59.95 0.00
CA ARG A 191 33.22 59.94 -1.46
C ARG A 191 34.42 59.34 -2.19
N HIS A 192 34.22 58.21 -2.87
CA HIS A 192 35.23 57.62 -3.76
C HIS A 192 35.56 58.53 -4.97
N ARG A 193 36.86 58.65 -5.29
CA ARG A 193 37.34 59.18 -6.58
C ARG A 193 37.06 58.15 -7.67
N ALA A 194 36.24 58.54 -8.65
CA ALA A 194 35.93 57.73 -9.83
C ALA A 194 37.18 57.55 -10.69
N GLY A 195 37.70 56.32 -10.72
CA GLY A 195 38.87 55.97 -11.50
C GLY A 195 39.14 54.47 -11.47
N GLY A 196 38.15 53.68 -11.87
CA GLY A 196 38.22 52.21 -11.94
C GLY A 196 36.88 51.54 -11.70
N GLU A 197 36.77 50.27 -12.13
CA GLU A 197 35.66 49.38 -11.74
C GLU A 197 35.66 49.20 -10.21
N SER A 198 34.52 49.46 -9.55
CA SER A 198 34.40 49.28 -8.10
C SER A 198 34.45 47.81 -7.71
N SER A 199 35.00 47.49 -6.53
CA SER A 199 35.02 46.11 -5.99
C SER A 199 33.64 45.48 -5.94
N GLY A 200 32.61 46.27 -5.61
CA GLY A 200 31.22 45.82 -5.66
C GLY A 200 30.81 45.39 -7.07
N LEU A 201 31.07 46.21 -8.09
CA LEU A 201 30.68 45.92 -9.48
C LEU A 201 31.45 44.72 -10.05
N PHE A 202 32.69 44.55 -9.59
CA PHE A 202 33.48 43.37 -9.90
C PHE A 202 32.84 42.11 -9.29
N LEU A 203 32.51 42.12 -8.00
CA LEU A 203 31.92 40.98 -7.29
C LEU A 203 30.49 40.63 -7.76
N SER A 204 29.67 41.63 -8.11
CA SER A 204 28.29 41.39 -8.56
C SER A 204 28.20 40.54 -9.83
N ARG A 205 29.20 40.61 -10.72
CA ARG A 205 29.29 39.73 -11.90
C ARG A 205 29.52 38.27 -11.55
N PHE A 206 30.33 38.00 -10.52
CA PHE A 206 30.56 36.63 -10.06
C PHE A 206 29.34 36.09 -9.33
N LEU A 207 28.71 36.91 -8.48
CA LEU A 207 27.46 36.55 -7.81
C LEU A 207 26.35 36.21 -8.81
N ALA A 208 26.21 37.00 -9.87
CA ALA A 208 25.21 36.75 -10.91
C ALA A 208 25.48 35.50 -11.75
N ASN A 209 26.73 35.06 -11.87
CA ASN A 209 27.12 33.90 -12.68
C ASN A 209 27.33 32.62 -11.86
N THR A 210 27.17 32.68 -10.53
CA THR A 210 27.26 31.49 -9.68
C THR A 210 25.94 30.71 -9.66
N SER A 211 26.05 29.41 -9.90
CA SER A 211 24.98 28.44 -9.67
C SER A 211 25.55 27.22 -8.94
N PHE A 212 24.77 26.62 -8.06
CA PHE A 212 25.18 25.43 -7.31
C PHE A 212 23.98 24.72 -6.69
N HIS A 213 24.14 23.43 -6.39
CA HIS A 213 23.19 22.72 -5.54
C HIS A 213 23.49 23.02 -4.07
N GLY A 214 22.57 23.73 -3.43
CA GLY A 214 22.57 24.01 -2.00
C GLY A 214 21.66 23.05 -1.23
N ARG A 215 21.31 23.45 0.00
CA ARG A 215 20.39 22.70 0.88
C ARG A 215 18.92 22.88 0.50
N THR A 216 18.58 24.00 -0.16
CA THR A 216 17.21 24.29 -0.63
C THR A 216 16.94 23.84 -2.07
N GLY A 217 17.93 23.26 -2.77
CA GLY A 217 17.82 22.80 -4.15
C GLY A 217 18.91 23.38 -5.06
N LEU A 218 18.72 23.29 -6.38
CA LEU A 218 19.56 24.04 -7.32
C LEU A 218 19.28 25.54 -7.18
N LEU A 219 20.32 26.32 -6.93
CA LEU A 219 20.24 27.76 -6.81
C LEU A 219 20.80 28.41 -8.06
N ARG A 220 20.00 29.27 -8.68
CA ARG A 220 20.39 30.05 -9.85
C ARG A 220 20.04 31.51 -9.63
N VAL A 221 20.96 32.39 -10.03
CA VAL A 221 20.69 33.83 -10.06
C VAL A 221 20.08 34.21 -11.39
N GLU A 222 18.87 34.74 -11.36
CA GLU A 222 18.14 35.32 -12.49
C GLU A 222 18.24 36.84 -12.45
N ASN A 223 18.27 37.46 -13.64
CA ASN A 223 18.30 38.93 -13.81
C ASN A 223 19.35 39.65 -12.93
N MET A 224 20.53 39.03 -12.77
CA MET A 224 21.69 39.54 -12.00
C MET A 224 21.47 39.78 -10.50
N THR A 225 20.25 39.61 -9.98
CA THR A 225 19.86 40.08 -8.63
C THR A 225 18.92 39.12 -7.89
N LEU A 226 18.15 38.30 -8.60
CA LEU A 226 17.15 37.42 -7.98
C LEU A 226 17.73 36.02 -7.82
N LEU A 227 17.93 35.57 -6.59
CA LEU A 227 18.27 34.19 -6.30
C LEU A 227 16.98 33.37 -6.18
N ARG A 228 16.77 32.47 -7.13
CA ARG A 228 15.59 31.59 -7.18
C ARG A 228 16.03 30.16 -6.88
N PRO A 229 15.56 29.55 -5.77
CA PRO A 229 15.72 28.12 -5.56
C PRO A 229 14.83 27.36 -6.53
N GLU A 230 15.25 26.17 -6.93
CA GLU A 230 14.43 25.21 -7.64
C GLU A 230 13.18 24.86 -6.79
N GLN A 231 11.99 25.14 -7.32
CA GLN A 231 10.74 24.94 -6.61
C GLN A 231 10.07 23.65 -7.10
N GLN A 232 9.80 22.75 -6.17
CA GLN A 232 8.99 21.55 -6.38
C GLN A 232 7.63 21.78 -5.72
N LEU A 233 6.59 21.87 -6.54
CA LEU A 233 5.21 22.05 -6.07
C LEU A 233 4.47 20.72 -6.21
N ARG A 234 3.65 20.37 -5.22
CA ARG A 234 2.75 19.22 -5.31
C ARG A 234 1.35 19.70 -5.61
N VAL A 235 0.64 18.94 -6.42
CA VAL A 235 -0.77 19.11 -6.70
C VAL A 235 -1.53 18.07 -5.89
N TRP A 236 -2.56 18.51 -5.17
CA TRP A 236 -3.41 17.68 -4.33
C TRP A 236 -4.85 17.71 -4.81
N SER A 237 -5.58 16.63 -4.56
CA SER A 237 -7.01 16.49 -4.83
C SER A 237 -7.71 16.01 -3.55
N LEU A 238 -8.80 16.68 -3.18
CA LEU A 238 -9.62 16.29 -2.02
C LEU A 238 -10.52 15.11 -2.40
N ARG A 239 -10.36 13.98 -1.71
CA ARG A 239 -11.04 12.70 -2.00
C ARG A 239 -11.50 12.03 -0.72
N ARG A 240 -12.33 11.00 -0.81
CA ARG A 240 -12.62 10.15 0.35
C ARG A 240 -11.59 9.04 0.46
N ASP A 241 -11.11 8.77 1.68
CA ASP A 241 -10.25 7.63 1.94
C ASP A 241 -11.05 6.31 2.00
N SER A 242 -10.38 5.20 2.31
CA SER A 242 -11.02 3.88 2.45
C SER A 242 -12.09 3.80 3.55
N GLN A 243 -12.11 4.77 4.48
CA GLN A 243 -13.08 4.87 5.58
C GLN A 243 -14.21 5.86 5.29
N GLY A 244 -14.16 6.55 4.14
CA GLY A 244 -15.16 7.54 3.72
C GLY A 244 -14.85 8.98 4.16
N GLU A 245 -13.73 9.21 4.86
CA GLU A 245 -13.34 10.52 5.38
C GLU A 245 -12.63 11.36 4.31
N PRO A 246 -12.90 12.68 4.22
CA PRO A 246 -12.26 13.56 3.24
C PRO A 246 -10.76 13.73 3.57
N THR A 247 -9.90 13.36 2.62
CA THR A 247 -8.44 13.40 2.71
C THR A 247 -7.82 13.96 1.43
N TRP A 248 -6.71 14.69 1.59
CA TRP A 248 -5.95 15.23 0.47
C TRP A 248 -4.97 14.20 -0.08
N VAL A 249 -5.10 13.87 -1.36
CA VAL A 249 -4.24 12.90 -2.04
C VAL A 249 -3.38 13.64 -3.07
N THR A 250 -2.07 13.36 -3.11
CA THR A 250 -1.19 13.90 -4.15
C THR A 250 -1.57 13.31 -5.52
N VAL A 251 -1.75 14.18 -6.52
CA VAL A 251 -2.11 13.78 -7.90
C VAL A 251 -0.99 14.03 -8.90
N GLY A 252 -0.03 14.89 -8.55
CA GLY A 252 1.11 15.20 -9.40
C GLY A 252 2.11 16.11 -8.70
N THR A 253 3.28 16.22 -9.31
CA THR A 253 4.38 17.07 -8.86
C THR A 253 4.83 17.94 -10.03
N TRP A 254 4.87 19.24 -9.83
CA TRP A 254 5.32 20.21 -10.81
C TRP A 254 6.78 20.61 -10.52
N GLN A 255 7.65 20.43 -11.52
CA GLN A 255 9.07 20.74 -11.48
C GLN A 255 9.54 21.20 -12.87
N HIS A 256 10.40 22.22 -12.93
CA HIS A 256 11.00 22.70 -14.20
C HIS A 256 10.02 23.11 -15.31
N GLY A 257 8.82 23.59 -14.97
CA GLY A 257 7.82 23.94 -15.98
C GLY A 257 7.01 22.76 -16.50
N GLU A 258 7.30 21.54 -16.04
CA GLU A 258 6.56 20.32 -16.40
C GLU A 258 5.82 19.76 -15.19
N LEU A 259 4.64 19.22 -15.45
CA LEU A 259 3.80 18.55 -14.45
C LEU A 259 3.95 17.03 -14.61
N GLU A 260 4.64 16.39 -13.68
CA GLU A 260 4.73 14.94 -13.58
C GLU A 260 3.52 14.40 -12.82
N MET A 261 2.73 13.53 -13.45
CA MET A 261 1.49 13.02 -12.90
C MET A 261 1.70 11.70 -12.16
N GLU A 262 1.07 11.52 -11.01
CA GLU A 262 1.15 10.26 -10.25
C GLU A 262 0.18 9.22 -10.84
N GLU A 263 0.72 8.09 -11.30
CA GLU A 263 -0.02 7.02 -11.99
C GLU A 263 -1.01 6.31 -11.05
N GLY A 264 -2.25 6.81 -11.01
CA GLY A 264 -3.36 6.15 -10.29
C GLY A 264 -4.34 7.15 -9.70
N ALA A 265 -3.84 8.25 -9.13
CA ALA A 265 -4.70 9.26 -8.54
C ALA A 265 -5.44 10.06 -9.63
N TRP A 266 -4.79 10.51 -10.70
CA TRP A 266 -5.46 11.38 -11.70
C TRP A 266 -6.62 10.74 -12.47
N ARG A 267 -6.59 9.42 -12.70
CA ARG A 267 -7.49 8.73 -13.64
C ARG A 267 -8.94 8.63 -13.14
N SER A 268 -9.16 8.54 -11.83
CA SER A 268 -10.52 8.53 -11.25
C SER A 268 -11.28 9.85 -11.47
N GLN A 269 -10.57 10.97 -11.61
CA GLN A 269 -11.18 12.30 -11.84
C GLN A 269 -11.65 12.49 -13.30
N ARG A 270 -11.18 11.65 -14.24
CA ARG A 270 -11.68 11.60 -15.63
C ARG A 270 -12.94 10.74 -15.79
N ARG A 271 -13.24 9.84 -14.84
CA ARG A 271 -14.40 8.93 -14.91
C ARG A 271 -15.73 9.55 -14.45
N HIS A 272 -15.72 10.59 -13.63
CA HIS A 272 -16.90 11.46 -13.46
C HIS A 272 -17.06 12.40 -14.66
N LYS A 273 -17.22 11.82 -15.85
CA LYS A 273 -17.92 12.46 -16.97
C LYS A 273 -19.39 12.13 -16.78
N SER A 274 -20.20 13.12 -16.41
CA SER A 274 -21.64 13.03 -16.64
C SER A 274 -21.88 12.91 -18.16
N PRO A 275 -22.84 12.09 -18.60
CA PRO A 275 -23.16 11.91 -20.00
C PRO A 275 -23.87 13.16 -20.51
N GLY A 276 -23.11 14.16 -20.94
CA GLY A 276 -23.69 15.42 -21.35
C GLY A 276 -22.70 16.48 -21.78
N GLU A 277 -21.68 16.15 -22.57
CA GLU A 277 -21.03 17.17 -23.39
C GLU A 277 -20.28 16.50 -24.56
N GLY A 278 -20.75 16.85 -25.77
CA GLY A 278 -20.43 16.16 -27.01
C GLY A 278 -19.00 16.39 -27.48
N ALA A 279 -18.33 15.28 -27.78
CA ALA A 279 -17.26 15.21 -28.77
C ALA A 279 -17.47 13.89 -29.54
N GLY A 280 -17.69 13.98 -30.85
CA GLY A 280 -18.22 12.91 -31.69
C GLY A 280 -17.30 11.69 -31.81
N GLY A 281 -17.65 10.65 -31.06
CA GLY A 281 -17.23 9.27 -31.23
C GLY A 281 -17.94 8.44 -30.18
N ALA A 282 -18.98 7.67 -30.58
CA ALA A 282 -19.66 6.77 -29.66
C ALA A 282 -18.62 5.79 -29.09
N ARG A 283 -18.28 5.92 -27.80
CA ARG A 283 -17.46 4.92 -27.11
C ARG A 283 -18.26 3.63 -27.10
N MET A 284 -17.63 2.53 -27.49
CA MET A 284 -18.29 1.24 -27.52
C MET A 284 -18.66 0.84 -26.08
N GLN A 285 -19.92 0.51 -25.83
CA GLN A 285 -20.39 0.05 -24.53
C GLN A 285 -20.38 -1.48 -24.52
N LEU A 286 -19.61 -2.08 -23.61
CA LEU A 286 -19.44 -3.53 -23.50
C LEU A 286 -20.06 -4.06 -22.22
N ARG A 287 -20.83 -5.13 -22.33
CA ARG A 287 -21.28 -5.88 -21.16
C ARG A 287 -20.24 -6.93 -20.75
N VAL A 288 -19.74 -6.80 -19.53
CA VAL A 288 -18.68 -7.63 -18.97
C VAL A 288 -19.23 -8.50 -17.85
N VAL A 289 -19.03 -9.81 -17.96
CA VAL A 289 -19.38 -10.77 -16.91
C VAL A 289 -18.15 -11.10 -16.05
N THR A 290 -18.36 -11.23 -14.75
CA THR A 290 -17.33 -11.65 -13.81
C THR A 290 -17.82 -12.75 -12.86
N LEU A 291 -16.88 -13.35 -12.13
CA LEU A 291 -17.12 -14.37 -11.13
C LEU A 291 -16.36 -13.99 -9.85
N VAL A 292 -17.02 -14.10 -8.70
CA VAL A 292 -16.43 -13.80 -7.39
C VAL A 292 -15.41 -14.87 -7.02
N GLU A 293 -14.13 -14.49 -7.02
CA GLU A 293 -13.02 -15.39 -6.68
C GLU A 293 -11.89 -14.62 -6.03
N HIS A 294 -11.56 -14.97 -4.79
CA HIS A 294 -10.50 -14.29 -4.04
C HIS A 294 -9.14 -14.86 -4.43
N PRO A 295 -8.11 -14.04 -4.73
CA PRO A 295 -8.02 -12.58 -4.57
C PRO A 295 -8.26 -11.75 -5.85
N PHE A 296 -8.82 -12.35 -6.90
CA PHE A 296 -8.96 -11.70 -8.21
C PHE A 296 -10.16 -10.76 -8.30
N VAL A 297 -11.29 -11.16 -7.71
CA VAL A 297 -12.55 -10.41 -7.65
C VAL A 297 -13.18 -10.62 -6.28
N PHE A 298 -13.34 -9.52 -5.56
CA PHE A 298 -14.06 -9.41 -4.31
C PHE A 298 -15.36 -8.64 -4.53
N THR A 299 -16.31 -8.84 -3.62
CA THR A 299 -17.60 -8.16 -3.64
C THR A 299 -17.91 -7.58 -2.26
N ARG A 300 -18.45 -6.36 -2.24
CA ARG A 300 -19.03 -5.71 -1.07
C ARG A 300 -20.45 -5.24 -1.37
N GLU A 301 -21.27 -5.08 -0.34
CA GLU A 301 -22.53 -4.37 -0.47
C GLU A 301 -22.30 -2.91 -0.92
N ALA A 302 -23.22 -2.38 -1.73
CA ALA A 302 -23.24 -0.97 -2.08
C ALA A 302 -23.64 -0.09 -0.89
N ASP A 303 -23.10 1.12 -0.84
CA ASP A 303 -23.37 2.08 0.23
C ASP A 303 -24.85 2.51 0.22
N GLU A 304 -25.31 3.26 1.24
CA GLU A 304 -26.72 3.69 1.34
C GLU A 304 -27.21 4.43 0.09
N ASP A 305 -26.32 5.22 -0.52
CA ASP A 305 -26.60 5.98 -1.75
C ASP A 305 -26.54 5.13 -3.03
N GLY A 306 -26.30 3.82 -2.90
CA GLY A 306 -26.11 2.90 -4.04
C GLY A 306 -24.83 3.13 -4.82
N SER A 307 -23.89 3.90 -4.27
CA SER A 307 -22.60 4.20 -4.86
C SER A 307 -21.50 3.21 -4.42
N CYS A 308 -20.46 3.10 -5.24
CA CYS A 308 -19.28 2.29 -4.97
C CYS A 308 -18.03 3.18 -4.98
N PRO A 309 -17.66 3.81 -3.86
CA PRO A 309 -16.50 4.70 -3.80
C PRO A 309 -15.17 3.95 -3.96
N ALA A 310 -15.16 2.65 -3.61
CA ALA A 310 -14.02 1.75 -3.82
C ALA A 310 -14.47 0.57 -4.69
N GLY A 311 -13.84 0.42 -5.86
CA GLY A 311 -14.22 -0.55 -6.89
C GLY A 311 -15.27 -0.02 -7.86
N GLN A 312 -15.81 -0.93 -8.64
CA GLN A 312 -16.78 -0.66 -9.68
C GLN A 312 -18.17 -1.20 -9.28
N LEU A 313 -19.22 -0.44 -9.60
CA LEU A 313 -20.60 -0.92 -9.46
C LEU A 313 -20.80 -2.14 -10.38
N CYS A 314 -21.29 -3.23 -9.81
CA CYS A 314 -21.65 -4.44 -10.52
C CYS A 314 -23.03 -4.94 -10.08
N LEU A 315 -23.74 -5.58 -11.01
CA LEU A 315 -25.02 -6.20 -10.71
C LEU A 315 -24.86 -7.67 -10.32
N ASP A 316 -25.57 -8.12 -9.29
CA ASP A 316 -25.68 -9.52 -8.88
C ASP A 316 -27.14 -9.98 -8.94
N PRO A 317 -27.69 -10.24 -10.14
CA PRO A 317 -29.10 -10.50 -10.30
C PRO A 317 -29.49 -11.97 -10.02
N GLY A 318 -28.52 -12.86 -9.81
CA GLY A 318 -28.76 -14.29 -9.57
C GLY A 318 -29.48 -15.02 -10.72
N THR A 319 -29.51 -14.44 -11.91
CA THR A 319 -30.15 -15.00 -13.12
C THR A 319 -29.19 -14.97 -14.30
N ASN A 320 -29.40 -15.89 -15.22
CA ASN A 320 -28.72 -15.98 -16.52
C ASN A 320 -29.63 -15.55 -17.69
N ASP A 321 -30.80 -14.99 -17.38
CA ASP A 321 -31.74 -14.47 -18.38
C ASP A 321 -31.27 -13.09 -18.89
N SER A 322 -30.97 -13.03 -20.20
CA SER A 322 -30.52 -11.80 -20.85
C SER A 322 -31.57 -10.69 -20.80
N ALA A 323 -32.86 -11.02 -20.92
CA ALA A 323 -33.93 -10.03 -20.94
C ALA A 323 -34.06 -9.30 -19.58
N VAL A 324 -33.83 -10.02 -18.48
CA VAL A 324 -33.83 -9.45 -17.14
C VAL A 324 -32.60 -8.56 -16.94
N LEU A 325 -31.43 -9.00 -17.40
CA LEU A 325 -30.21 -8.20 -17.37
C LEU A 325 -30.34 -6.91 -18.19
N ASP A 326 -30.91 -7.00 -19.39
CA ASP A 326 -31.16 -5.85 -20.25
C ASP A 326 -32.06 -4.83 -19.55
N ALA A 327 -33.18 -5.28 -18.98
CA ALA A 327 -34.08 -4.42 -18.22
C ALA A 327 -33.39 -3.76 -17.01
N LEU A 328 -32.56 -4.50 -16.26
CA LEU A 328 -31.83 -3.96 -15.11
C LEU A 328 -30.79 -2.90 -15.51
N PHE A 329 -30.08 -3.10 -16.63
CA PHE A 329 -29.12 -2.12 -17.12
C PHE A 329 -29.81 -0.89 -17.73
N GLU A 330 -30.94 -1.06 -18.42
CA GLU A 330 -31.78 0.05 -18.88
C GLU A 330 -32.28 0.89 -17.69
N GLU A 331 -32.79 0.24 -16.64
CA GLU A 331 -33.22 0.90 -15.41
C GLU A 331 -32.07 1.60 -14.67
N LEU A 332 -30.87 1.01 -14.69
CA LEU A 332 -29.69 1.62 -14.08
C LEU A 332 -29.26 2.89 -14.82
N SER A 333 -29.42 2.90 -16.15
CA SER A 333 -29.11 4.05 -17.01
C SER A 333 -30.16 5.15 -16.95
N ALA A 334 -31.41 4.82 -16.64
CA ALA A 334 -32.47 5.79 -16.42
C ALA A 334 -32.18 6.57 -15.12
N GLY A 335 -32.07 7.89 -15.20
CA GLY A 335 -31.58 8.79 -14.12
C GLY A 335 -32.29 8.74 -12.76
N ASN A 336 -33.29 7.88 -12.57
CA ASN A 336 -33.93 7.60 -11.28
C ASN A 336 -33.26 6.42 -10.52
N GLY A 337 -32.30 5.70 -11.11
CA GLY A 337 -31.47 4.69 -10.42
C GLY A 337 -32.25 3.56 -9.75
N SER A 338 -33.38 3.14 -10.34
CA SER A 338 -34.44 2.33 -9.71
C SER A 338 -34.08 0.88 -9.39
N VAL A 339 -32.92 0.38 -9.82
CA VAL A 339 -32.52 -1.00 -9.56
C VAL A 339 -32.47 -1.28 -8.04
N PRO A 340 -33.16 -2.34 -7.56
CA PRO A 340 -33.16 -2.70 -6.15
C PRO A 340 -31.74 -2.86 -5.59
N ARG A 341 -31.49 -2.30 -4.39
CA ARG A 341 -30.17 -2.38 -3.73
C ARG A 341 -29.68 -3.81 -3.53
N ALA A 342 -30.58 -4.79 -3.42
CA ALA A 342 -30.23 -6.20 -3.32
C ALA A 342 -29.38 -6.72 -4.51
N TYR A 343 -29.57 -6.13 -5.69
CA TYR A 343 -28.83 -6.49 -6.90
C TYR A 343 -27.59 -5.62 -7.12
N LYS A 344 -27.40 -4.54 -6.35
CA LYS A 344 -26.23 -3.65 -6.49
C LYS A 344 -25.10 -4.11 -5.56
N LYS A 345 -23.94 -4.40 -6.12
CA LYS A 345 -22.71 -4.74 -5.39
C LYS A 345 -21.56 -3.86 -5.86
N CYS A 346 -20.53 -3.76 -5.04
CA CYS A 346 -19.26 -3.15 -5.41
C CYS A 346 -18.23 -4.26 -5.64
N CYS A 347 -17.81 -4.41 -6.90
CA CYS A 347 -16.80 -5.36 -7.32
C CYS A 347 -15.42 -4.69 -7.34
N TYR A 348 -14.42 -5.33 -6.76
CA TYR A 348 -13.05 -4.81 -6.71
C TYR A 348 -12.03 -5.95 -6.71
N GLY A 349 -10.76 -5.64 -6.98
CA GLY A 349 -9.67 -6.63 -6.99
C GLY A 349 -8.90 -6.63 -8.30
N TYR A 350 -7.89 -7.50 -8.40
CA TYR A 350 -6.92 -7.50 -9.49
C TYR A 350 -7.55 -7.52 -10.89
N CYS A 351 -8.58 -8.33 -11.10
CA CYS A 351 -9.25 -8.43 -12.40
C CYS A 351 -10.09 -7.19 -12.72
N ILE A 352 -10.65 -6.53 -11.71
CA ILE A 352 -11.41 -5.29 -11.89
C ILE A 352 -10.45 -4.15 -12.24
N ASP A 353 -9.34 -4.02 -11.51
CA ASP A 353 -8.30 -3.02 -11.79
C ASP A 353 -7.71 -3.20 -13.21
N LEU A 354 -7.53 -4.45 -13.64
CA LEU A 354 -7.09 -4.78 -15.00
C LEU A 354 -8.11 -4.38 -16.07
N LEU A 355 -9.41 -4.66 -15.85
CA LEU A 355 -10.48 -4.22 -16.75
C LEU A 355 -10.54 -2.71 -16.85
N GLU A 356 -10.41 -2.04 -15.72
CA GLU A 356 -10.38 -0.59 -15.63
C GLU A 356 -9.23 0.00 -16.44
N LYS A 357 -8.02 -0.55 -16.28
CA LYS A 357 -6.85 -0.16 -17.05
C LYS A 357 -7.00 -0.44 -18.55
N LEU A 358 -7.64 -1.55 -18.90
CA LEU A 358 -7.92 -1.91 -20.29
C LEU A 358 -8.90 -0.93 -20.96
N ALA A 359 -9.95 -0.52 -20.26
CA ALA A 359 -10.92 0.48 -20.73
C ALA A 359 -10.32 1.89 -20.87
N GLU A 360 -9.23 2.16 -20.14
CA GLU A 360 -8.47 3.42 -20.28
C GLU A 360 -7.55 3.41 -21.50
N ASP A 361 -6.83 2.31 -21.72
CA ASP A 361 -5.87 2.19 -22.82
C ASP A 361 -6.58 1.93 -24.17
N VAL A 362 -7.73 1.23 -24.14
CA VAL A 362 -8.64 1.04 -25.27
C VAL A 362 -9.98 1.69 -24.89
N PRO A 363 -10.35 2.85 -25.45
CA PRO A 363 -11.44 3.68 -24.92
C PRO A 363 -12.84 3.08 -25.21
N PHE A 364 -13.26 2.13 -24.39
CA PHE A 364 -14.63 1.60 -24.31
C PHE A 364 -15.22 1.85 -22.92
N ASP A 365 -16.55 1.95 -22.85
CA ASP A 365 -17.29 1.98 -21.59
C ASP A 365 -17.84 0.58 -21.30
N PHE A 366 -18.08 0.24 -20.03
CA PHE A 366 -18.51 -1.11 -19.69
C PHE A 366 -19.54 -1.19 -18.56
N GLU A 367 -20.37 -2.21 -18.66
CA GLU A 367 -21.38 -2.62 -17.69
C GLU A 367 -20.95 -3.94 -17.06
N LEU A 368 -20.84 -4.00 -15.73
CA LEU A 368 -20.32 -5.16 -15.02
C LEU A 368 -21.44 -5.92 -14.30
N TYR A 369 -21.47 -7.25 -14.44
CA TYR A 369 -22.35 -8.11 -13.65
C TYR A 369 -21.68 -9.43 -13.25
N ILE A 370 -22.20 -10.04 -12.19
CA ILE A 370 -21.76 -11.32 -11.67
C ILE A 370 -22.58 -12.43 -12.32
N VAL A 371 -21.91 -13.49 -12.77
CA VAL A 371 -22.56 -14.67 -13.38
C VAL A 371 -23.60 -15.28 -12.44
N GLY A 372 -24.84 -15.45 -12.91
CA GLY A 372 -25.97 -15.81 -12.06
C GLY A 372 -25.91 -17.22 -11.45
N ASP A 373 -25.25 -18.17 -12.11
CA ASP A 373 -25.10 -19.54 -11.59
C ASP A 373 -23.84 -19.76 -10.72
N GLY A 374 -22.96 -18.76 -10.64
CA GLY A 374 -21.71 -18.81 -9.87
C GLY A 374 -20.66 -19.79 -10.41
N LYS A 375 -20.71 -20.18 -11.69
CA LYS A 375 -19.81 -21.21 -12.26
C LYS A 375 -18.94 -20.67 -13.38
N TYR A 376 -17.77 -21.29 -13.56
CA TYR A 376 -16.88 -20.99 -14.69
C TYR A 376 -17.45 -21.44 -16.03
N GLY A 377 -18.23 -22.52 -16.02
CA GLY A 377 -18.86 -23.07 -17.20
C GLY A 377 -18.26 -24.38 -17.68
N ALA A 378 -19.13 -25.37 -17.85
CA ALA A 378 -18.83 -26.69 -18.36
C ALA A 378 -19.90 -27.13 -19.36
N TRP A 379 -19.54 -28.08 -20.22
CA TRP A 379 -20.51 -28.68 -21.14
C TRP A 379 -21.37 -29.71 -20.40
N LYS A 380 -22.65 -29.40 -20.16
CA LYS A 380 -23.62 -30.28 -19.50
C LYS A 380 -24.96 -30.26 -20.24
N ASN A 381 -25.58 -31.43 -20.38
CA ASN A 381 -26.91 -31.59 -20.98
C ASN A 381 -27.08 -30.90 -22.35
N GLY A 382 -26.02 -30.90 -23.17
CA GLY A 382 -26.04 -30.29 -24.51
C GLY A 382 -25.93 -28.77 -24.55
N ARG A 383 -25.59 -28.11 -23.43
CA ARG A 383 -25.39 -26.65 -23.34
C ARG A 383 -24.19 -26.31 -22.46
N TRP A 384 -23.58 -25.14 -22.72
CA TRP A 384 -22.58 -24.54 -21.83
C TRP A 384 -23.24 -23.76 -20.70
N THR A 385 -22.77 -23.99 -19.48
CA THR A 385 -23.15 -23.27 -18.25
C THR A 385 -22.18 -22.14 -17.94
N GLY A 386 -22.44 -21.37 -16.88
CA GLY A 386 -21.52 -20.37 -16.33
C GLY A 386 -21.10 -19.28 -17.31
N LEU A 387 -19.89 -18.75 -17.07
CA LEU A 387 -19.29 -17.69 -17.90
C LEU A 387 -19.28 -18.03 -19.39
N VAL A 388 -19.00 -19.29 -19.76
CA VAL A 388 -19.00 -19.73 -21.16
C VAL A 388 -20.41 -19.67 -21.75
N GLY A 389 -21.43 -20.04 -20.97
CA GLY A 389 -22.82 -19.96 -21.37
C GLY A 389 -23.23 -18.53 -21.70
N ASP A 390 -22.90 -17.58 -20.83
CA ASP A 390 -23.27 -16.17 -20.97
C ASP A 390 -22.56 -15.49 -22.15
N LEU A 391 -21.33 -15.89 -22.46
CA LEU A 391 -20.61 -15.43 -23.65
C LEU A 391 -21.23 -15.98 -24.94
N LEU A 392 -21.59 -17.27 -24.96
CA LEU A 392 -22.16 -17.92 -26.16
C LEU A 392 -23.59 -17.48 -26.46
N SER A 393 -24.38 -17.14 -25.44
CA SER A 393 -25.72 -16.58 -25.63
C SER A 393 -25.72 -15.13 -26.08
N GLY A 394 -24.55 -14.46 -26.09
CA GLY A 394 -24.44 -13.02 -26.33
C GLY A 394 -24.91 -12.16 -25.15
N THR A 395 -25.16 -12.78 -23.99
CA THR A 395 -25.53 -12.04 -22.77
C THR A 395 -24.36 -11.19 -22.28
N ALA A 396 -23.12 -11.68 -22.42
CA ALA A 396 -21.91 -10.90 -22.20
C ALA A 396 -21.08 -10.81 -23.48
N HIS A 397 -20.40 -9.68 -23.65
CA HIS A 397 -19.46 -9.44 -24.73
C HIS A 397 -18.03 -9.84 -24.34
N MET A 398 -17.72 -9.78 -23.04
CA MET A 398 -16.40 -10.08 -22.49
C MET A 398 -16.56 -10.70 -21.10
N ALA A 399 -15.66 -11.62 -20.73
CA ALA A 399 -15.57 -12.13 -19.37
C ALA A 399 -14.23 -11.74 -18.76
N VAL A 400 -14.24 -11.17 -17.56
CA VAL A 400 -13.02 -10.79 -16.83
C VAL A 400 -13.05 -11.39 -15.43
N THR A 401 -12.22 -12.42 -15.23
CA THR A 401 -12.02 -13.12 -13.96
C THR A 401 -10.82 -14.07 -14.10
N SER A 402 -10.48 -14.83 -13.06
CA SER A 402 -9.47 -15.90 -13.04
C SER A 402 -9.93 -17.12 -13.84
N PHE A 403 -10.00 -16.96 -15.15
CA PHE A 403 -10.54 -17.97 -16.05
C PHE A 403 -9.45 -18.77 -16.75
N SER A 404 -9.37 -20.08 -16.48
CA SER A 404 -8.35 -20.95 -17.09
C SER A 404 -8.61 -21.24 -18.57
N ILE A 405 -7.56 -21.09 -19.38
CA ILE A 405 -7.54 -21.50 -20.79
C ILE A 405 -7.53 -23.02 -20.88
N ASN A 406 -8.49 -23.61 -21.59
CA ASN A 406 -8.53 -25.06 -21.81
C ASN A 406 -8.99 -25.41 -23.25
N SER A 407 -8.66 -26.62 -23.71
CA SER A 407 -8.94 -27.04 -25.09
C SER A 407 -10.44 -27.11 -25.43
N ALA A 408 -11.31 -27.36 -24.45
CA ALA A 408 -12.76 -27.45 -24.70
C ALA A 408 -13.40 -26.07 -24.87
N ARG A 409 -12.97 -25.09 -24.06
CA ARG A 409 -13.42 -23.70 -24.05
C ARG A 409 -12.82 -22.93 -25.22
N SER A 410 -11.54 -23.13 -25.54
CA SER A 410 -10.91 -22.47 -26.71
C SER A 410 -11.47 -22.89 -28.06
N LYS A 411 -12.35 -23.91 -28.12
CA LYS A 411 -13.09 -24.27 -29.33
C LYS A 411 -14.36 -23.44 -29.54
N VAL A 412 -14.84 -22.79 -28.48
CA VAL A 412 -16.14 -22.08 -28.48
C VAL A 412 -16.01 -20.60 -28.15
N ILE A 413 -14.91 -20.19 -27.52
CA ILE A 413 -14.60 -18.79 -27.18
C ILE A 413 -13.12 -18.50 -27.45
N ASP A 414 -12.82 -17.23 -27.73
CA ASP A 414 -11.46 -16.75 -27.89
C ASP A 414 -10.87 -16.27 -26.56
N PHE A 415 -9.57 -16.47 -26.38
CA PHE A 415 -8.82 -16.02 -25.21
C PHE A 415 -7.80 -14.97 -25.60
N THR A 416 -7.55 -14.02 -24.70
CA THR A 416 -6.43 -13.10 -24.79
C THR A 416 -5.12 -13.81 -24.40
N SER A 417 -4.00 -13.10 -24.53
CA SER A 417 -2.75 -13.53 -23.93
C SER A 417 -2.92 -13.68 -22.41
N PRO A 418 -2.47 -14.80 -21.82
CA PRO A 418 -2.63 -15.02 -20.38
C PRO A 418 -1.89 -13.94 -19.58
N PHE A 419 -2.60 -13.28 -18.67
CA PHE A 419 -2.03 -12.27 -17.78
C PHE A 419 -1.45 -12.86 -16.48
N PHE A 420 -1.85 -14.10 -16.13
CA PHE A 420 -1.40 -14.79 -14.94
C PHE A 420 -1.14 -16.27 -15.25
N SER A 421 0.02 -16.79 -14.85
CA SER A 421 0.39 -18.19 -15.04
C SER A 421 0.31 -18.93 -13.71
N THR A 422 -0.55 -19.93 -13.63
CA THR A 422 -0.71 -20.78 -12.44
C THR A 422 -0.81 -22.25 -12.84
N SER A 423 -0.50 -23.13 -11.88
CA SER A 423 -0.63 -24.59 -12.03
C SER A 423 -1.58 -25.15 -10.97
N LEU A 424 -2.10 -26.36 -11.21
CA LEU A 424 -2.97 -27.04 -10.26
C LEU A 424 -2.15 -27.48 -9.02
N GLY A 425 -2.52 -26.96 -7.85
CA GLY A 425 -1.97 -27.35 -6.56
C GLY A 425 -2.99 -28.14 -5.73
N ILE A 426 -2.50 -28.91 -4.77
CA ILE A 426 -3.32 -29.62 -3.77
C ILE A 426 -3.15 -28.92 -2.44
N LEU A 427 -4.27 -28.48 -1.86
CA LEU A 427 -4.28 -27.87 -0.53
C LEU A 427 -4.69 -28.91 0.52
N VAL A 428 -3.85 -29.11 1.54
CA VAL A 428 -4.07 -30.08 2.62
C VAL A 428 -4.11 -29.35 3.96
N ARG A 429 -5.03 -29.78 4.84
CA ARG A 429 -5.10 -29.27 6.21
C ARG A 429 -3.88 -29.74 7.00
N THR A 430 -3.18 -28.79 7.64
CA THR A 430 -2.13 -29.11 8.61
C THR A 430 -2.75 -29.70 9.87
N LYS A 431 -2.29 -30.86 10.32
CA LYS A 431 -2.76 -31.50 11.54
C LYS A 431 -1.74 -31.30 12.64
N ASP A 432 -2.07 -30.51 13.65
CA ASP A 432 -1.25 -30.40 14.85
C ASP A 432 -1.41 -31.69 15.66
N THR A 433 -0.48 -32.64 15.47
CA THR A 433 -0.42 -33.83 16.31
C THR A 433 0.13 -33.44 17.67
N ALA A 434 -0.72 -33.45 18.70
CA ALA A 434 -0.23 -33.34 20.08
C ALA A 434 0.71 -34.51 20.39
N SER A 435 1.85 -34.24 21.01
CA SER A 435 2.81 -35.28 21.39
C SER A 435 2.12 -36.30 22.33
N PRO A 436 2.23 -37.61 22.05
CA PRO A 436 1.61 -38.62 22.89
C PRO A 436 2.22 -38.59 24.30
N ILE A 437 1.47 -39.04 25.31
CA ILE A 437 1.88 -39.03 26.72
C ILE A 437 3.23 -39.75 26.94
N GLY A 438 3.57 -40.74 26.10
CA GLY A 438 4.85 -41.48 26.15
C GLY A 438 6.04 -40.81 25.46
N ALA A 439 5.88 -39.61 24.87
CA ALA A 439 6.93 -38.95 24.09
C ALA A 439 8.19 -38.61 24.91
N PHE A 440 8.10 -38.52 26.24
CA PHE A 440 9.25 -38.32 27.11
C PHE A 440 10.27 -39.47 27.09
N MET A 441 9.89 -40.67 26.60
CA MET A 441 10.81 -41.80 26.48
C MET A 441 11.55 -41.84 25.14
N TRP A 442 11.09 -41.09 24.12
CA TRP A 442 11.71 -41.04 22.79
C TRP A 442 13.16 -40.54 22.74
N PRO A 443 13.63 -39.62 23.60
CA PRO A 443 14.99 -39.08 23.52
C PRO A 443 16.12 -40.10 23.73
N LEU A 444 15.81 -41.25 24.34
CA LEU A 444 16.77 -42.32 24.61
C LEU A 444 16.20 -43.66 24.14
N HIS A 445 16.98 -44.38 23.35
CA HIS A 445 16.63 -45.74 22.93
C HIS A 445 16.51 -46.67 24.15
N TRP A 446 15.61 -47.67 24.10
CA TRP A 446 15.32 -48.57 25.21
C TRP A 446 16.58 -49.28 25.76
N THR A 447 17.57 -49.56 24.91
CA THR A 447 18.86 -50.14 25.33
C THR A 447 19.64 -49.21 26.25
N MET A 448 19.57 -47.89 26.07
CA MET A 448 20.25 -46.91 26.92
C MET A 448 19.62 -46.84 28.31
N TRP A 449 18.29 -46.96 28.41
CA TRP A 449 17.59 -47.04 29.69
C TRP A 449 18.03 -48.27 30.49
N VAL A 450 18.11 -49.44 29.83
CA VAL A 450 18.64 -50.67 30.45
C VAL A 450 20.11 -50.48 30.83
N GLY A 451 20.92 -49.86 29.98
CA GLY A 451 22.32 -49.56 30.25
C GLY A 451 22.53 -48.69 31.50
N ILE A 452 21.74 -47.60 31.66
CA ILE A 452 21.76 -46.74 32.84
C ILE A 452 21.39 -47.52 34.10
N PHE A 453 20.35 -48.37 34.01
CA PHE A 453 19.93 -49.21 35.12
C PHE A 453 21.04 -50.17 35.57
N VAL A 454 21.68 -50.87 34.63
CA VAL A 454 22.79 -51.80 34.92
C VAL A 454 24.01 -51.05 35.47
N ALA A 455 24.38 -49.91 34.87
CA ALA A 455 25.50 -49.09 35.33
C ALA A 455 25.30 -48.56 36.76
N LEU A 456 24.06 -48.16 37.10
CA LEU A 456 23.69 -47.72 38.44
C LEU A 456 23.87 -48.82 39.49
N HIS A 457 23.34 -50.02 39.22
CA HIS A 457 23.43 -51.15 40.16
C HIS A 457 24.88 -51.65 40.31
N THR A 458 25.64 -51.62 39.22
CA THR A 458 27.06 -51.98 39.19
C THR A 458 27.89 -50.99 40.02
N THR A 459 27.67 -49.68 39.84
CA THR A 459 28.36 -48.63 40.61
C THR A 459 28.04 -48.72 42.09
N ALA A 460 26.77 -48.94 42.46
CA ALA A 460 26.37 -49.12 43.85
C ALA A 460 27.03 -50.36 44.49
N LEU A 461 27.14 -51.47 43.74
CA LEU A 461 27.83 -52.67 44.19
C LEU A 461 29.32 -52.39 44.46
N PHE A 462 30.02 -51.76 43.51
CA PHE A 462 31.43 -51.43 43.70
C PHE A 462 31.67 -50.44 44.84
N LEU A 463 30.79 -49.44 45.02
CA LEU A 463 30.85 -48.53 46.17
C LEU A 463 30.74 -49.29 47.50
N THR A 464 29.85 -50.29 47.58
CA THR A 464 29.74 -51.12 48.79
C THR A 464 30.95 -52.01 49.03
N LEU A 465 31.50 -52.63 47.97
CA LEU A 465 32.69 -53.47 48.08
C LEU A 465 33.91 -52.64 48.50
N TYR A 466 34.10 -51.45 47.93
CA TYR A 466 35.20 -50.55 48.29
C TYR A 466 35.08 -50.05 49.73
N GLU A 467 33.89 -49.71 50.20
CA GLU A 467 33.67 -49.33 51.60
C GLU A 467 33.84 -50.51 52.58
N TRP A 468 33.52 -51.75 52.17
CA TRP A 468 33.68 -52.92 53.04
C TRP A 468 35.11 -53.44 53.11
N LYS A 469 35.89 -53.28 52.03
CA LYS A 469 37.29 -53.75 51.94
C LYS A 469 38.32 -52.69 52.32
N SER A 470 37.92 -51.43 52.46
CA SER A 470 38.83 -50.34 52.85
C SER A 470 39.07 -50.34 54.38
N PRO A 471 40.33 -50.17 54.84
CA PRO A 471 40.65 -50.07 56.28
C PRO A 471 40.04 -48.84 56.96
N TYR A 472 39.66 -47.81 56.20
CA TYR A 472 39.00 -46.59 56.67
C TYR A 472 37.49 -46.56 56.37
N GLY A 473 36.96 -47.66 55.83
CA GLY A 473 35.58 -47.77 55.37
C GLY A 473 34.58 -48.16 56.47
N MET A 474 33.30 -47.99 56.17
CA MET A 474 32.21 -48.31 57.09
C MET A 474 31.87 -49.82 57.07
N THR A 475 32.75 -50.63 57.66
CA THR A 475 32.67 -52.10 57.59
C THR A 475 31.56 -52.70 58.47
N PRO A 476 30.95 -53.84 58.06
CA PRO A 476 29.92 -54.53 58.84
C PRO A 476 30.43 -55.22 60.12
N HIS A 477 31.75 -55.42 60.25
CA HIS A 477 32.38 -56.09 61.42
C HIS A 477 32.84 -55.11 62.52
N GLY A 478 32.60 -53.81 62.37
CA GLY A 478 32.99 -52.78 63.34
C GLY A 478 32.04 -52.66 64.55
N ARG A 479 32.56 -52.16 65.69
CA ARG A 479 31.88 -52.02 66.99
C ARG A 479 30.64 -51.10 67.01
N ASN A 480 30.32 -50.40 65.90
CA ASN A 480 29.18 -49.48 65.76
C ASN A 480 28.27 -49.88 64.57
N ARG A 481 27.33 -50.81 64.80
CA ARG A 481 26.37 -51.30 63.78
C ARG A 481 25.49 -50.20 63.14
N MET A 482 25.30 -49.05 63.81
CA MET A 482 24.52 -47.91 63.29
C MET A 482 25.23 -47.13 62.15
N LYS A 483 26.54 -47.34 61.96
CA LYS A 483 27.36 -46.63 60.96
C LYS A 483 27.70 -47.49 59.72
N ILE A 484 27.00 -48.60 59.47
CA ILE A 484 27.28 -49.45 58.30
C ILE A 484 26.78 -48.77 57.02
N PHE A 485 27.60 -48.81 55.97
CA PHE A 485 27.23 -48.40 54.61
C PHE A 485 26.69 -49.62 53.87
N SER A 486 25.36 -49.68 53.73
CA SER A 486 24.65 -50.80 53.09
C SER A 486 24.50 -50.58 51.58
N TYR A 487 24.22 -51.65 50.84
CA TYR A 487 23.89 -51.58 49.41
C TYR A 487 22.70 -50.66 49.12
N SER A 488 21.68 -50.69 49.98
CA SER A 488 20.54 -49.76 49.91
C SER A 488 20.98 -48.29 50.08
N SER A 489 21.91 -48.00 50.99
CA SER A 489 22.46 -46.65 51.16
C SER A 489 23.25 -46.17 49.92
N ALA A 490 23.99 -47.10 49.28
CA ALA A 490 24.74 -46.82 48.06
C ALA A 490 23.83 -46.61 46.85
N LEU A 491 22.79 -47.43 46.69
CA LEU A 491 21.77 -47.27 45.67
C LEU A 491 21.03 -45.94 45.82
N ASN A 492 20.60 -45.60 47.04
CA ASN A 492 19.92 -44.33 47.31
C ASN A 492 20.82 -43.13 46.96
N LEU A 493 22.13 -43.22 47.25
CA LEU A 493 23.10 -42.21 46.86
C LEU A 493 23.28 -42.13 45.33
N CYS A 494 23.36 -43.27 44.62
CA CYS A 494 23.51 -43.29 43.17
C CYS A 494 22.27 -42.73 42.45
N TYR A 495 21.06 -43.07 42.92
CA TYR A 495 19.80 -42.52 42.42
C TYR A 495 19.67 -41.02 42.70
N ALA A 496 20.06 -40.57 43.90
CA ALA A 496 20.07 -39.15 44.26
C ALA A 496 20.93 -38.32 43.28
N ILE A 497 22.11 -38.84 42.93
CA ILE A 497 23.01 -38.20 41.95
C ILE A 497 22.42 -38.24 40.54
N LEU A 498 21.84 -39.36 40.10
CA LEU A 498 21.23 -39.49 38.77
C LEU A 498 20.06 -38.52 38.55
N PHE A 499 19.20 -38.35 39.56
CA PHE A 499 18.05 -37.44 39.49
C PHE A 499 18.36 -36.00 39.92
N GLY A 500 19.62 -35.68 40.25
CA GLY A 500 20.02 -34.35 40.70
C GLY A 500 19.32 -33.90 42.00
N ARG A 501 18.93 -34.85 42.87
CA ARG A 501 18.24 -34.58 44.14
C ARG A 501 19.17 -34.80 45.32
N THR A 502 19.23 -33.86 46.25
CA THR A 502 19.99 -34.02 47.49
C THR A 502 19.18 -34.83 48.50
N VAL A 503 19.43 -36.13 48.57
CA VAL A 503 18.89 -37.00 49.61
C VAL A 503 19.91 -37.11 50.75
N SER A 504 19.45 -37.04 51.99
CA SER A 504 20.31 -37.31 53.16
C SER A 504 20.76 -38.77 53.14
N SER A 505 21.94 -39.01 52.58
CA SER A 505 22.59 -40.32 52.53
C SER A 505 24.00 -40.21 53.10
N LYS A 506 24.47 -41.32 53.69
CA LYS A 506 25.81 -41.40 54.27
C LYS A 506 26.83 -41.31 53.13
N THR A 507 27.79 -40.40 53.21
CA THR A 507 28.83 -40.28 52.17
C THR A 507 29.94 -41.32 52.38
N PRO A 508 30.51 -41.88 51.30
CA PRO A 508 31.64 -42.80 51.40
C PRO A 508 32.85 -42.10 52.03
N LYS A 509 33.55 -42.82 52.92
CA LYS A 509 34.73 -42.32 53.65
C LYS A 509 36.03 -42.62 52.91
N CYS A 510 36.09 -43.73 52.17
CA CYS A 510 37.30 -44.11 51.47
C CYS A 510 37.59 -43.19 50.27
N CYS A 511 38.88 -42.91 50.02
CA CYS A 511 39.30 -42.05 48.91
C CYS A 511 38.90 -42.63 47.54
N THR A 512 38.98 -43.96 47.39
CA THR A 512 38.58 -44.67 46.17
C THR A 512 37.07 -44.58 45.90
N GLY A 513 36.23 -44.69 46.94
CA GLY A 513 34.78 -44.52 46.84
C GLY A 513 34.38 -43.09 46.50
N ARG A 514 35.09 -42.09 47.04
CA ARG A 514 34.90 -40.67 46.66
C ARG A 514 35.25 -40.40 45.20
N PHE A 515 36.35 -40.98 44.72
CA PHE A 515 36.73 -40.88 43.31
C PHE A 515 35.68 -41.54 42.39
N LEU A 516 35.24 -42.76 42.72
CA LEU A 516 34.18 -43.44 41.97
C LEU A 516 32.86 -42.65 41.98
N MET A 517 32.50 -42.03 43.10
CA MET A 517 31.32 -41.17 43.21
C MET A 517 31.43 -39.93 42.30
N ASN A 518 32.60 -39.30 42.21
CA ASN A 518 32.83 -38.19 41.29
C ASN A 518 32.73 -38.61 39.82
N LEU A 519 33.27 -39.78 39.46
CA LEU A 519 33.12 -40.33 38.11
C LEU A 519 31.65 -40.65 37.77
N TRP A 520 30.91 -41.24 38.72
CA TRP A 520 29.47 -41.47 38.57
C TRP A 520 28.71 -40.16 38.39
N ALA A 521 29.06 -39.11 39.14
CA ALA A 521 28.44 -37.79 38.98
C ALA A 521 28.70 -37.19 37.59
N ILE A 522 29.91 -37.30 37.05
CA ILE A 522 30.23 -36.87 35.68
C ILE A 522 29.39 -37.66 34.67
N PHE A 523 29.30 -38.98 34.82
CA PHE A 523 28.47 -39.82 33.95
C PHE A 523 26.99 -39.41 33.99
N CYS A 524 26.41 -39.19 35.18
CA CYS A 524 25.03 -38.73 35.33
C CYS A 524 24.79 -37.36 34.67
N LEU A 525 25.73 -36.42 34.81
CA LEU A 525 25.64 -35.11 34.17
C LEU A 525 25.66 -35.23 32.64
N LEU A 526 26.50 -36.10 32.07
CA LEU A 526 26.54 -36.34 30.63
C LEU A 526 25.23 -36.97 30.12
N VAL A 527 24.70 -37.96 30.83
CA VAL A 527 23.41 -38.60 30.50
C VAL A 527 22.26 -37.58 30.56
N LEU A 528 22.20 -36.79 31.64
CA LEU A 528 21.17 -35.76 31.80
C LEU A 528 21.25 -34.71 30.68
N SER A 529 22.45 -34.21 30.40
CA SER A 529 22.69 -33.23 29.34
C SER A 529 22.27 -33.76 27.96
N SER A 530 22.65 -35.00 27.62
CA SER A 530 22.26 -35.64 26.37
C SER A 530 20.75 -35.88 26.28
N TYR A 531 20.11 -36.30 27.38
CA TYR A 531 18.65 -36.46 27.42
C TYR A 531 17.95 -35.13 27.16
N THR A 532 18.39 -34.05 27.82
CA THR A 532 17.80 -32.71 27.64
C THR A 532 18.01 -32.17 26.23
N ALA A 533 19.19 -32.40 25.63
CA ALA A 533 19.49 -31.97 24.27
C ALA A 533 18.64 -32.72 23.23
N ASN A 534 18.50 -34.04 23.38
CA ASN A 534 17.68 -34.86 22.48
C ASN A 534 16.19 -34.56 22.63
N LEU A 535 15.72 -34.31 23.85
CA LEU A 535 14.34 -33.89 24.09
C LEU A 535 14.05 -32.54 23.42
N ALA A 536 14.95 -31.56 23.58
CA ALA A 536 14.82 -30.27 22.92
C ALA A 536 14.79 -30.41 21.39
N ALA A 537 15.68 -31.23 20.82
CA ALA A 537 15.69 -31.50 19.38
C ALA A 537 14.37 -32.12 18.88
N VAL A 538 13.80 -33.08 19.62
CA VAL A 538 12.52 -33.72 19.27
C VAL A 538 11.32 -32.79 19.47
N MET A 539 11.34 -31.91 20.47
CA MET A 539 10.27 -30.91 20.66
C MET A 539 10.26 -29.83 19.57
N VAL A 540 11.44 -29.54 19.00
CA VAL A 540 11.56 -28.66 17.84
C VAL A 540 11.22 -29.40 16.54
N GLY A 541 11.43 -30.73 16.52
CA GLY A 541 11.16 -31.62 15.40
C GLY A 541 9.69 -31.93 15.20
N ASP A 542 9.20 -31.51 14.03
CA ASP A 542 8.05 -32.02 13.29
C ASP A 542 6.66 -31.66 13.83
N LYS A 543 6.17 -30.52 13.36
CA LYS A 543 4.78 -30.46 12.89
C LYS A 543 4.67 -31.45 11.74
N THR A 544 4.06 -32.62 11.98
CA THR A 544 3.86 -33.60 10.92
C THR A 544 2.87 -33.04 9.90
N PHE A 545 3.37 -32.60 8.76
CA PHE A 545 2.54 -32.32 7.60
C PHE A 545 2.20 -33.66 6.95
N GLU A 546 0.93 -33.90 6.63
CA GLU A 546 0.60 -34.97 5.69
C GLU A 546 1.06 -34.51 4.30
N GLU A 547 2.34 -34.72 4.00
CA GLU A 547 2.89 -34.44 2.69
C GLU A 547 2.24 -35.39 1.68
N LEU A 548 1.60 -34.80 0.67
CA LEU A 548 1.20 -35.50 -0.54
C LEU A 548 2.33 -35.33 -1.56
N SER A 549 2.77 -36.43 -2.16
CA SER A 549 3.84 -36.39 -3.17
C SER A 549 3.36 -35.76 -4.49
N GLY A 550 2.05 -35.56 -4.65
CA GLY A 550 1.41 -34.96 -5.83
C GLY A 550 0.14 -35.70 -6.24
N ILE A 551 -0.24 -35.58 -7.51
CA ILE A 551 -1.47 -36.21 -8.05
C ILE A 551 -1.39 -37.74 -8.10
N HIS A 552 -0.18 -38.30 -8.23
CA HIS A 552 0.06 -39.73 -8.29
C HIS A 552 0.23 -40.38 -6.92
N ASP A 553 -0.06 -39.65 -5.84
CA ASP A 553 0.05 -40.19 -4.50
C ASP A 553 -0.95 -41.36 -4.32
N PRO A 554 -0.50 -42.51 -3.77
CA PRO A 554 -1.37 -43.66 -3.56
C PRO A 554 -2.58 -43.35 -2.67
N LYS A 555 -2.51 -42.35 -1.79
CA LYS A 555 -3.66 -41.90 -0.97
C LYS A 555 -4.80 -41.33 -1.80
N LEU A 556 -4.51 -40.72 -2.96
CA LEU A 556 -5.51 -40.17 -3.88
C LEU A 556 -6.10 -41.24 -4.79
N HIS A 557 -5.28 -42.20 -5.21
CA HIS A 557 -5.72 -43.31 -6.06
C HIS A 557 -6.48 -44.40 -5.29
N HIS A 558 -6.19 -44.59 -4.00
CA HIS A 558 -6.86 -45.58 -3.15
C HIS A 558 -7.53 -44.92 -1.93
N PRO A 559 -8.74 -44.35 -2.10
CA PRO A 559 -9.45 -43.64 -1.04
C PRO A 559 -9.89 -44.53 0.14
N SER A 560 -9.71 -45.85 0.05
CA SER A 560 -9.98 -46.82 1.11
C SER A 560 -9.18 -46.60 2.40
N GLN A 561 -8.21 -45.68 2.41
CA GLN A 561 -7.41 -45.30 3.58
C GLN A 561 -8.03 -44.16 4.42
N GLY A 562 -9.25 -43.71 4.12
CA GLY A 562 -9.95 -42.68 4.89
C GLY A 562 -9.60 -41.23 4.52
N PHE A 563 -8.83 -41.03 3.45
CA PHE A 563 -8.47 -39.71 2.94
C PHE A 563 -9.59 -39.14 2.05
N ARG A 564 -10.13 -37.97 2.43
CA ARG A 564 -11.21 -37.28 1.70
C ARG A 564 -10.63 -36.10 0.94
N PHE A 565 -11.00 -35.98 -0.32
CA PHE A 565 -10.60 -34.87 -1.18
C PHE A 565 -11.71 -34.54 -2.17
N GLY A 566 -11.76 -33.30 -2.60
CA GLY A 566 -12.77 -32.75 -3.49
C GLY A 566 -12.24 -31.54 -4.25
N THR A 567 -12.99 -31.05 -5.22
CA THR A 567 -12.68 -29.81 -5.95
C THR A 567 -13.93 -28.96 -6.16
N VAL A 568 -13.78 -27.80 -6.80
CA VAL A 568 -14.88 -26.89 -7.09
C VAL A 568 -15.68 -27.39 -8.30
N TRP A 569 -17.02 -27.33 -8.23
CA TRP A 569 -17.91 -27.72 -9.33
C TRP A 569 -17.64 -26.93 -10.61
N GLU A 570 -17.65 -27.65 -11.73
CA GLU A 570 -17.51 -27.11 -13.09
C GLU A 570 -16.24 -26.26 -13.29
N SER A 571 -15.22 -26.55 -12.49
CA SER A 571 -13.89 -25.94 -12.57
C SER A 571 -13.01 -26.62 -13.61
N SER A 572 -11.92 -25.94 -14.00
CA SER A 572 -10.89 -26.54 -14.86
C SER A 572 -10.21 -27.75 -14.21
N ALA A 573 -10.09 -27.76 -12.88
CA ALA A 573 -9.55 -28.89 -12.12
C ALA A 573 -10.46 -30.13 -12.20
N GLU A 574 -11.78 -29.97 -12.05
CA GLU A 574 -12.73 -31.08 -12.17
C GLU A 574 -12.66 -31.73 -13.56
N GLU A 575 -12.66 -30.92 -14.61
CA GLU A 575 -12.61 -31.41 -15.99
C GLU A 575 -11.28 -32.11 -16.30
N TYR A 576 -10.16 -31.58 -15.80
CA TYR A 576 -8.85 -32.22 -15.93
C TYR A 576 -8.84 -33.60 -15.26
N ILE A 577 -9.32 -33.71 -14.02
CA ILE A 577 -9.37 -34.98 -13.28
C ILE A 577 -10.33 -35.95 -13.96
N LYS A 578 -11.50 -35.48 -14.43
CA LYS A 578 -12.46 -36.30 -15.16
C LYS A 578 -11.87 -36.92 -16.43
N LYS A 579 -11.05 -36.17 -17.17
CA LYS A 579 -10.42 -36.64 -18.42
C LYS A 579 -9.21 -37.55 -18.16
N SER A 580 -8.38 -37.19 -17.19
CA SER A 580 -7.09 -37.86 -16.94
C SER A 580 -7.20 -39.03 -15.96
N PHE A 581 -8.11 -38.95 -14.97
CA PHE A 581 -8.27 -39.92 -13.88
C PHE A 581 -9.77 -40.18 -13.57
N PRO A 582 -10.48 -40.97 -14.41
CA PRO A 582 -11.92 -41.20 -14.27
C PRO A 582 -12.33 -41.83 -12.93
N GLU A 583 -11.56 -42.82 -12.44
CA GLU A 583 -11.83 -43.48 -11.15
C GLU A 583 -11.71 -42.50 -9.97
N MET A 584 -10.70 -41.63 -10.01
CA MET A 584 -10.52 -40.58 -9.01
C MET A 584 -11.68 -39.57 -9.06
N HIS A 585 -12.16 -39.23 -10.26
CA HIS A 585 -13.30 -38.35 -10.45
C HIS A 585 -14.60 -38.91 -9.84
N GLU A 586 -14.85 -40.23 -9.94
CA GLU A 586 -16.03 -40.85 -9.34
C GLU A 586 -16.08 -40.71 -7.81
N TYR A 587 -14.92 -40.81 -7.16
CA TYR A 587 -14.79 -40.57 -5.72
C TYR A 587 -14.97 -39.08 -5.39
N LEU A 588 -14.23 -38.23 -6.11
CA LEU A 588 -14.18 -36.79 -5.91
C LEU A 588 -15.56 -36.12 -6.07
N ARG A 589 -16.39 -36.60 -7.01
CA ARG A 589 -17.75 -36.08 -7.25
C ARG A 589 -18.64 -36.05 -5.99
N ARG A 590 -18.38 -36.93 -5.01
CA ARG A 590 -19.14 -37.00 -3.74
C ARG A 590 -18.79 -35.89 -2.75
N TYR A 591 -17.62 -35.27 -2.90
CA TYR A 591 -17.06 -34.29 -1.97
C TYR A 591 -16.78 -32.94 -2.62
N ASN A 592 -17.21 -32.73 -3.87
CA ASN A 592 -17.04 -31.46 -4.54
C ASN A 592 -17.88 -30.36 -3.89
N VAL A 593 -17.37 -29.14 -3.98
CA VAL A 593 -17.95 -27.93 -3.37
C VAL A 593 -18.39 -26.92 -4.43
N PRO A 594 -19.38 -26.07 -4.16
CA PRO A 594 -19.85 -25.08 -5.13
C PRO A 594 -18.83 -23.98 -5.42
N THR A 595 -18.11 -23.50 -4.40
CA THR A 595 -17.22 -22.33 -4.51
C THR A 595 -15.89 -22.57 -3.80
N THR A 596 -14.84 -21.86 -4.24
CA THR A 596 -13.50 -21.92 -3.63
C THR A 596 -13.51 -21.55 -2.14
N PRO A 597 -14.20 -20.48 -1.67
CA PRO A 597 -14.29 -20.16 -0.25
C PRO A 597 -14.96 -21.27 0.58
N ALA A 598 -15.97 -21.96 0.04
CA ALA A 598 -16.59 -23.10 0.71
C ALA A 598 -15.61 -24.26 0.89
N GLY A 599 -14.80 -24.55 -0.13
CA GLY A 599 -13.73 -25.55 -0.06
C GLY A 599 -12.67 -25.23 1.00
N VAL A 600 -12.22 -23.97 1.06
CA VAL A 600 -11.26 -23.53 2.09
C VAL A 600 -11.87 -23.64 3.49
N THR A 601 -13.16 -23.32 3.64
CA THR A 601 -13.86 -23.41 4.93
C THR A 601 -14.00 -24.85 5.41
N MET A 602 -14.22 -25.80 4.49
CA MET A 602 -14.25 -27.23 4.83
C MET A 602 -12.88 -27.80 5.26
N LEU A 603 -11.78 -27.16 4.87
CA LEU A 603 -10.42 -27.55 5.28
C LEU A 603 -10.03 -27.00 6.65
N LYS A 604 -10.57 -25.84 7.05
CA LYS A 604 -10.37 -25.24 8.39
C LYS A 604 -11.03 -26.08 9.48
#